data_AF-A0A9D7SGW3-F1
#
_entry.id   AF-A0A9D7SGW3-F1
#
_cell.length_a   1.000
_cell.length_b   1.000
_cell.length_c   1.000
_cell.angle_alpha   90.00
_cell.angle_beta   90.00
_cell.angle_gamma   90.00
#
_symmetry.space_group_name_H-M   'P 1'
#
loop_
_entity.id
_entity.type
_entity.pdbx_description
1 polymer ?
#
loop_
_entity_poly.entity_id
_entity_poly.type
_entity_poly.pdbx_seq_one_letter_code
_entity_poly.pdbx_strand_id
1 'polypeptide(L)'
;MQQPIKRLGELLVESGLITPAQLQSAITHQKIARGRLGSNLVALGYISEEVLMDFLSQQTGVPRMDVRNIEVPPQILKLVPHRLADQFTVLPITTKEPKSLVLAMSDPSDLNAIDSARFASGLNVEPVVASHSALKKAIADLYRHQEAPTGALTVELGRDFNQEDALPVTFSLAPMAVPAPAPSQPAAFPRDPFFDSPAAQTQPVNIDPFGLFDPTRVTPPPAPVPQVSPGLVHSRTSGQTARRLETYQTRTLVLGLIRLFQRRGIIGDDELQRLLTNLVEAGELKDDDKIG
;
A
#
# COMPACT_ATOMS: atom_id res chain seq x y z
N MET A 1 25.16 -16.39 -14.57
CA MET A 1 24.98 -16.41 -13.11
C MET A 1 24.03 -15.27 -12.76
N GLN A 2 22.81 -15.58 -12.32
CA GLN A 2 21.89 -14.54 -11.82
C GLN A 2 22.41 -14.14 -10.44
N GLN A 3 22.92 -12.91 -10.31
CA GLN A 3 23.33 -12.38 -9.00
C GLN A 3 22.09 -12.37 -8.10
N PRO A 4 22.14 -12.95 -6.89
CA PRO A 4 21.05 -12.80 -5.94
C PRO A 4 20.83 -11.31 -5.68
N ILE A 5 19.58 -10.86 -5.63
CA ILE A 5 19.23 -9.48 -5.32
C ILE A 5 19.72 -9.20 -3.89
N LYS A 6 20.93 -8.65 -3.77
CA LYS A 6 21.52 -8.26 -2.48
C LYS A 6 20.68 -7.16 -1.88
N ARG A 7 20.43 -7.23 -0.57
CA ARG A 7 19.61 -6.23 0.12
C ARG A 7 20.38 -4.92 0.19
N LEU A 8 19.69 -3.78 0.07
CA LEU A 8 20.31 -2.44 0.14
C LEU A 8 21.24 -2.30 1.35
N GLY A 9 20.80 -2.79 2.52
CA GLY A 9 21.61 -2.74 3.75
C GLY A 9 22.92 -3.51 3.66
N GLU A 10 22.91 -4.69 3.02
CA GLU A 10 24.11 -5.51 2.84
C GLU A 10 25.09 -4.82 1.87
N LEU A 11 24.56 -4.22 0.79
CA LEU A 11 25.36 -3.48 -0.17
C LEU A 11 26.02 -2.24 0.46
N LEU A 12 25.33 -1.55 1.37
CA LEU A 12 25.88 -0.43 2.13
C LEU A 12 26.99 -0.85 3.11
N VAL A 13 26.90 -2.05 3.67
CA VAL A 13 27.97 -2.64 4.52
C VAL A 13 29.16 -3.08 3.68
N GLU A 14 28.92 -3.74 2.55
CA GLU A 14 29.96 -4.19 1.61
C GLU A 14 30.77 -3.02 1.03
N SER A 15 30.12 -1.88 0.79
CA SER A 15 30.77 -0.64 0.33
C SER A 15 31.48 0.14 1.45
N GLY A 16 31.40 -0.32 2.70
CA GLY A 16 32.04 0.32 3.85
C GLY A 16 31.39 1.65 4.29
N LEU A 17 30.21 1.98 3.76
CA LEU A 17 29.48 3.21 4.12
C LEU A 17 28.84 3.12 5.51
N ILE A 18 28.44 1.91 5.93
CA ILE A 18 27.89 1.65 7.25
C ILE A 18 28.47 0.37 7.85
N THR A 19 28.44 0.28 9.18
CA THR A 19 28.82 -0.94 9.91
C THR A 19 27.63 -1.90 10.06
N PRO A 20 27.87 -3.21 10.26
CA PRO A 20 26.78 -4.17 10.55
C PRO A 20 25.96 -3.79 11.78
N ALA A 21 26.60 -3.19 12.80
CA ALA A 21 25.93 -2.72 14.00
C ALA A 21 24.96 -1.54 13.70
N GLN A 22 25.39 -0.57 12.89
CA GLN A 22 24.54 0.54 12.44
C GLN A 22 23.37 0.05 11.59
N LEU A 23 23.60 -0.93 10.71
CA LEU A 23 22.52 -1.55 9.93
C LEU A 23 21.46 -2.19 10.86
N GLN A 24 21.89 -2.93 11.88
CA GLN A 24 20.96 -3.57 12.82
C GLN A 24 20.17 -2.54 13.63
N SER A 25 20.81 -1.47 14.07
CA SER A 25 20.14 -0.34 14.74
C SER A 25 19.11 0.31 13.81
N ALA A 26 19.45 0.53 12.53
CA ALA A 26 18.53 1.11 11.55
C ALA A 26 17.34 0.20 11.23
N ILE A 27 17.53 -1.11 11.14
CA ILE A 27 16.43 -2.08 10.98
C ILE A 27 15.50 -2.07 12.20
N THR A 28 16.07 -1.98 13.40
CA THR A 28 15.30 -1.90 14.65
C THR A 28 14.49 -0.61 14.70
N HIS A 29 15.10 0.51 14.33
CA HIS A 29 14.41 1.80 14.21
C HIS A 29 13.30 1.76 13.14
N GLN A 30 13.56 1.14 11.98
CA GLN A 30 12.58 1.00 10.90
C GLN A 30 11.33 0.22 11.34
N LYS A 31 11.45 -0.76 12.24
CA LYS A 31 10.27 -1.47 12.78
C LYS A 31 9.35 -0.55 13.59
N ILE A 32 9.92 0.47 14.23
CA ILE A 32 9.22 1.42 15.09
C ILE A 32 8.72 2.62 14.26
N ALA A 33 9.63 3.32 13.59
CA ALA A 33 9.34 4.54 12.82
C ALA A 33 8.66 4.27 11.47
N ARG A 34 8.71 3.02 10.98
CA ARG A 34 8.31 2.63 9.63
C ARG A 34 9.11 3.39 8.56
N GLY A 35 8.70 3.27 7.30
CA GLY A 35 9.38 3.88 6.17
C GLY A 35 10.57 3.07 5.62
N ARG A 36 11.36 3.71 4.77
CA ARG A 36 12.44 3.08 3.99
C ARG A 36 13.72 2.98 4.83
N LEU A 37 14.53 1.95 4.58
CA LEU A 37 15.78 1.72 5.32
C LEU A 37 16.77 2.87 5.10
N GLY A 38 16.94 3.34 3.85
CA GLY A 38 17.82 4.46 3.52
C GLY A 38 17.47 5.75 4.27
N SER A 39 16.19 6.14 4.27
CA SER A 39 15.72 7.33 5.01
C SER A 39 15.95 7.19 6.52
N ASN A 40 15.81 5.98 7.09
CA ASN A 40 16.09 5.72 8.50
C ASN A 40 17.60 5.82 8.82
N LEU A 41 18.47 5.33 7.93
CA LEU A 41 19.92 5.46 8.10
C LEU A 41 20.37 6.93 8.12
N VAL A 42 19.76 7.76 7.28
CA VAL A 42 19.97 9.22 7.27
C VAL A 42 19.44 9.85 8.55
N ALA A 43 18.22 9.50 8.97
CA ALA A 43 17.60 10.07 10.18
C ALA A 43 18.40 9.76 11.46
N LEU A 44 19.06 8.59 11.51
CA LEU A 44 19.95 8.20 12.62
C LEU A 44 21.34 8.84 12.52
N GLY A 45 21.65 9.56 11.44
CA GLY A 45 22.94 10.22 11.22
C GLY A 45 24.07 9.26 10.86
N TYR A 46 23.78 8.03 10.44
CA TYR A 46 24.81 7.06 10.07
C TYR A 46 25.37 7.30 8.66
N ILE A 47 24.57 7.88 7.77
CA ILE A 47 24.95 8.23 6.40
C ILE A 47 24.34 9.60 6.05
N SER A 48 25.05 10.40 5.26
CA SER A 48 24.48 11.64 4.73
C SER A 48 23.54 11.36 3.53
N GLU A 49 22.59 12.26 3.29
CA GLU A 49 21.68 12.13 2.14
C GLU A 49 22.43 12.11 0.81
N GLU A 50 23.47 12.92 0.66
CA GLU A 50 24.27 13.01 -0.56
C GLU A 50 24.98 11.68 -0.86
N VAL A 51 25.59 11.07 0.16
CA VAL A 51 26.29 9.78 0.01
C VAL A 51 25.29 8.67 -0.32
N LEU A 52 24.11 8.68 0.31
CA LEU A 52 23.04 7.72 -0.01
C LEU A 52 22.54 7.90 -1.46
N MET A 53 22.33 9.14 -1.91
CA MET A 53 21.92 9.41 -3.29
C MET A 53 22.96 8.92 -4.30
N ASP A 54 24.24 9.19 -4.04
CA ASP A 54 25.34 8.77 -4.91
C ASP A 54 25.45 7.26 -4.98
N PHE A 55 25.29 6.59 -3.85
CA PHE A 55 25.25 5.14 -3.78
C PHE A 55 24.08 4.55 -4.58
N LEU A 56 22.86 5.07 -4.39
CA LEU A 56 21.67 4.62 -5.11
C LEU A 56 21.79 4.87 -6.62
N SER A 57 22.34 6.02 -7.02
CA SER A 57 22.60 6.37 -8.41
C SER A 57 23.56 5.37 -9.06
N GLN A 58 24.66 5.04 -8.39
CA GLN A 58 25.63 4.05 -8.89
C GLN A 58 25.04 2.64 -8.96
N GLN A 59 24.26 2.24 -7.96
CA GLN A 59 23.67 0.90 -7.89
C GLN A 59 22.59 0.69 -8.96
N THR A 60 21.77 1.71 -9.23
CA THR A 60 20.63 1.60 -10.16
C THR A 60 20.91 2.12 -11.56
N GLY A 61 22.03 2.82 -11.78
CA GLY A 61 22.35 3.49 -13.04
C GLY A 61 21.50 4.73 -13.34
N VAL A 62 20.79 5.23 -12.33
CA VAL A 62 19.83 6.34 -12.45
C VAL A 62 20.52 7.66 -12.11
N PRO A 63 20.36 8.74 -12.90
CA PRO A 63 20.99 10.02 -12.60
C PRO A 63 20.45 10.66 -11.31
N ARG A 64 21.28 11.49 -10.67
CA ARG A 64 20.89 12.31 -9.51
C ARG A 64 20.46 13.71 -9.93
N MET A 65 19.48 14.29 -9.24
CA MET A 65 19.03 15.66 -9.46
C MET A 65 18.64 16.32 -8.14
N ASP A 66 18.96 17.60 -8.02
CA ASP A 66 18.53 18.42 -6.90
C ASP A 66 17.15 19.03 -7.18
N VAL A 67 16.21 18.85 -6.25
CA VAL A 67 14.81 19.26 -6.39
C VAL A 67 14.44 20.50 -5.59
N ARG A 68 15.40 21.10 -4.86
CA ARG A 68 15.12 22.20 -3.90
C ARG A 68 14.49 23.45 -4.52
N ASN A 69 14.87 23.81 -5.76
CA ASN A 69 14.41 25.02 -6.44
C ASN A 69 13.80 24.71 -7.83
N ILE A 70 13.17 23.55 -8.00
CA ILE A 70 12.54 23.20 -9.28
C ILE A 70 11.14 23.80 -9.35
N GLU A 71 10.87 24.51 -10.44
CA GLU A 71 9.51 24.88 -10.83
C GLU A 71 8.92 23.80 -11.74
N VAL A 72 7.83 23.17 -11.28
CA VAL A 72 7.13 22.15 -12.06
C VAL A 72 5.83 22.75 -12.62
N PRO A 73 5.60 22.70 -13.95
CA PRO A 73 4.35 23.15 -14.55
C PRO A 73 3.14 22.44 -13.93
N PRO A 74 2.02 23.16 -13.71
CA PRO A 74 0.88 22.58 -13.01
C PRO A 74 0.21 21.43 -13.77
N GLN A 75 0.37 21.38 -15.10
CA GLN A 75 -0.10 20.29 -15.95
C GLN A 75 0.63 18.97 -15.64
N ILE A 76 1.91 19.04 -15.29
CA ILE A 76 2.77 17.88 -15.01
C ILE A 76 2.50 17.36 -13.59
N LEU A 77 2.35 18.26 -12.63
CA LEU A 77 1.96 17.90 -11.25
C LEU A 77 0.63 17.15 -11.19
N LYS A 78 -0.33 17.47 -12.06
CA LYS A 78 -1.64 16.77 -12.13
C LYS A 78 -1.55 15.32 -12.60
N LEU A 79 -0.45 14.92 -13.26
CA LEU A 79 -0.25 13.55 -13.73
C LEU A 79 -0.09 12.56 -12.58
N VAL A 80 0.43 13.02 -11.44
CA VAL A 80 0.61 12.19 -10.24
C VAL A 80 -0.20 12.79 -9.10
N PRO A 81 -1.21 12.08 -8.57
CA PRO A 81 -2.02 12.58 -7.45
C PRO A 81 -1.16 12.81 -6.20
N HIS A 82 -1.50 13.86 -5.43
CA HIS A 82 -0.79 14.23 -4.20
C HIS A 82 -0.63 13.05 -3.23
N ARG A 83 -1.68 12.25 -3.02
CA ARG A 83 -1.62 11.07 -2.14
C ARG A 83 -0.54 10.06 -2.56
N LEU A 84 -0.38 9.85 -3.87
CA LEU A 84 0.61 8.93 -4.41
C LEU A 84 2.02 9.54 -4.28
N ALA A 85 2.15 10.83 -4.59
CA ALA A 85 3.39 11.59 -4.42
C ALA A 85 3.91 11.52 -2.97
N ASP A 86 3.04 11.73 -1.98
CA ASP A 86 3.42 11.69 -0.56
C ASP A 86 3.73 10.26 -0.08
N GLN A 87 2.86 9.29 -0.41
CA GLN A 87 3.03 7.90 0.01
C GLN A 87 4.36 7.29 -0.45
N PHE A 88 4.72 7.48 -1.72
CA PHE A 88 5.96 6.94 -2.27
C PHE A 88 7.13 7.94 -2.21
N THR A 89 6.88 9.17 -1.77
CA THR A 89 7.83 10.28 -1.80
C THR A 89 8.45 10.41 -3.20
N VAL A 90 7.59 10.73 -4.16
CA VAL A 90 7.92 10.93 -5.59
C VAL A 90 7.36 12.25 -6.09
N LEU A 91 8.07 12.90 -7.00
CA LEU A 91 7.66 14.19 -7.57
C LEU A 91 7.82 14.17 -9.11
N PRO A 92 6.74 14.38 -9.89
CA PRO A 92 6.86 14.51 -11.33
C PRO A 92 7.55 15.83 -11.67
N ILE A 93 8.54 15.80 -12.57
CA ILE A 93 9.40 16.97 -12.87
C ILE A 93 9.11 17.52 -14.25
N THR A 94 9.23 16.67 -15.27
CA THR A 94 9.02 17.07 -16.66
C THR A 94 8.59 15.89 -17.51
N THR A 95 8.01 16.15 -18.67
CA THR A 95 7.69 15.14 -19.68
C THR A 95 8.66 15.25 -20.84
N LYS A 96 9.21 14.11 -21.27
CA LYS A 96 10.08 13.99 -22.44
C LYS A 96 9.37 13.20 -23.55
N GLU A 97 9.73 13.48 -24.78
CA GLU A 97 9.29 12.69 -25.93
C GLU A 97 10.18 11.45 -26.14
N PRO A 98 9.63 10.31 -26.58
CA PRO A 98 8.20 10.02 -26.71
C PRO A 98 7.60 9.57 -25.37
N LYS A 99 6.52 10.23 -24.93
CA LYS A 99 5.61 9.80 -23.84
C LYS A 99 6.29 9.32 -22.54
N SER A 100 7.36 9.99 -22.13
CA SER A 100 8.09 9.66 -20.90
C SER A 100 7.91 10.76 -19.84
N LEU A 101 7.72 10.37 -18.58
CA LEU A 101 7.65 11.23 -17.41
C LEU A 101 8.93 11.07 -16.60
N VAL A 102 9.67 12.17 -16.45
CA VAL A 102 10.80 12.25 -15.54
C VAL A 102 10.26 12.38 -14.12
N LEU A 103 10.55 11.38 -13.29
CA LEU A 103 10.04 11.28 -11.92
C LEU A 103 11.20 11.32 -10.94
N ALA A 104 11.24 12.35 -10.10
CA ALA A 104 12.19 12.39 -8.98
C ALA A 104 11.71 11.46 -7.86
N MET A 105 12.59 10.59 -7.39
CA MET A 105 12.28 9.53 -6.42
C MET A 105 13.32 9.50 -5.31
N SER A 106 12.85 9.26 -4.08
CA SER A 106 13.71 9.10 -2.91
C SER A 106 14.53 7.80 -2.93
N ASP A 107 13.96 6.73 -3.49
CA ASP A 107 14.72 5.51 -3.77
C ASP A 107 14.18 4.84 -5.07
N PRO A 108 15.04 4.71 -6.10
CA PRO A 108 14.69 4.24 -7.44
C PRO A 108 14.54 2.71 -7.53
N SER A 109 14.88 1.96 -6.47
CA SER A 109 14.75 0.50 -6.47
C SER A 109 13.33 -0.01 -6.16
N ASP A 110 12.43 0.88 -5.74
CA ASP A 110 11.03 0.53 -5.47
C ASP A 110 10.21 0.52 -6.76
N LEU A 111 10.06 -0.70 -7.29
CA LEU A 111 9.26 -0.96 -8.49
C LEU A 111 7.78 -0.62 -8.29
N ASN A 112 7.24 -0.73 -7.06
CA ASN A 112 5.84 -0.41 -6.82
C ASN A 112 5.58 1.09 -6.98
N ALA A 113 6.51 1.93 -6.54
CA ALA A 113 6.44 3.38 -6.74
C ALA A 113 6.48 3.72 -8.24
N ILE A 114 7.38 3.09 -8.99
CA ILE A 114 7.51 3.28 -10.45
C ILE A 114 6.21 2.85 -11.16
N ASP A 115 5.69 1.67 -10.86
CA ASP A 115 4.49 1.13 -11.52
C ASP A 115 3.23 1.89 -11.15
N SER A 116 3.10 2.33 -9.89
CA SER A 116 1.99 3.17 -9.46
C SER A 116 2.00 4.53 -10.14
N ALA A 117 3.18 5.16 -10.27
CA ALA A 117 3.33 6.43 -10.99
C ALA A 117 3.09 6.28 -12.50
N ARG A 118 3.55 5.17 -13.09
CA ARG A 118 3.30 4.82 -14.50
C ARG A 118 1.81 4.63 -14.77
N PHE A 119 1.11 3.92 -13.88
CA PHE A 119 -0.33 3.71 -13.99
C PHE A 119 -1.12 5.02 -13.84
N ALA A 120 -0.77 5.85 -12.86
CA ALA A 120 -1.43 7.12 -12.62
C ALA A 120 -1.23 8.12 -13.78
N SER A 121 -0.02 8.21 -14.32
CA SER A 121 0.32 9.15 -15.39
C SER A 121 -0.04 8.67 -16.80
N GLY A 122 -0.13 7.34 -17.02
CA GLY A 122 -0.27 6.75 -18.36
C GLY A 122 0.97 6.94 -19.25
N LEU A 123 2.11 7.32 -18.67
CA LEU A 123 3.37 7.59 -19.35
C LEU A 123 4.44 6.58 -18.92
N ASN A 124 5.47 6.41 -19.75
CA ASN A 124 6.66 5.66 -19.32
C ASN A 124 7.42 6.47 -18.26
N VAL A 125 7.88 5.84 -17.18
CA VAL A 125 8.56 6.56 -16.10
C VAL A 125 10.07 6.46 -16.29
N GLU A 126 10.74 7.61 -16.34
CA GLU A 126 12.19 7.76 -16.26
C GLU A 126 12.54 8.24 -14.84
N PRO A 127 13.00 7.35 -13.94
CA PRO A 127 13.31 7.73 -12.57
C PRO A 127 14.56 8.62 -12.53
N VAL A 128 14.62 9.49 -11.52
CA VAL A 128 15.79 10.32 -11.17
C VAL A 128 15.91 10.32 -9.65
N VAL A 129 17.12 10.14 -9.11
CA VAL A 129 17.33 10.09 -7.67
C VAL A 129 17.39 11.50 -7.09
N ALA A 130 16.61 11.75 -6.04
CA ALA A 130 16.61 13.02 -5.31
C ALA A 130 16.57 12.80 -3.79
N SER A 131 16.98 13.81 -3.03
CA SER A 131 17.00 13.73 -1.56
C SER A 131 15.58 13.54 -1.02
N HIS A 132 15.44 12.64 -0.04
CA HIS A 132 14.18 12.37 0.64
C HIS A 132 13.62 13.62 1.33
N SER A 133 14.46 14.36 2.05
CA SER A 133 14.05 15.59 2.74
C SER A 133 13.68 16.70 1.75
N ALA A 134 14.42 16.84 0.65
CA ALA A 134 14.13 17.82 -0.39
C ALA A 134 12.81 17.51 -1.11
N LEU A 135 12.58 16.24 -1.46
CA LEU A 135 11.33 15.80 -2.08
C LEU A 135 10.12 16.06 -1.18
N LYS A 136 10.19 15.70 0.11
CA LYS A 136 9.07 15.94 1.04
C LYS A 136 8.69 17.42 1.13
N LYS A 137 9.68 18.31 1.18
CA LYS A 137 9.43 19.77 1.18
C LYS A 137 8.81 20.23 -0.14
N ALA A 138 9.40 19.82 -1.26
CA ALA A 138 8.91 20.18 -2.59
C ALA A 138 7.48 19.68 -2.84
N ILE A 139 7.13 18.46 -2.42
CA ILE A 139 5.78 17.90 -2.53
C ILE A 139 4.80 18.74 -1.70
N ALA A 140 5.13 19.03 -0.44
CA ALA A 140 4.29 19.84 0.43
C ALA A 140 4.04 21.25 -0.14
N ASP A 141 5.06 21.88 -0.71
CA ASP A 141 4.94 23.22 -1.27
C ASP A 141 4.18 23.22 -2.61
N LEU A 142 4.58 22.38 -3.57
CA LEU A 142 4.02 22.40 -4.93
C LEU A 142 2.55 21.93 -4.98
N TYR A 143 2.18 20.91 -4.21
CA TYR A 143 0.80 20.40 -4.20
C TYR A 143 -0.15 21.31 -3.41
N ARG A 144 0.34 22.02 -2.39
CA ARG A 144 -0.50 23.00 -1.65
C ARG A 144 -0.98 24.15 -2.54
N HIS A 145 -0.13 24.61 -3.47
CA HIS A 145 -0.50 25.67 -4.41
C HIS A 145 -1.45 25.20 -5.53
N GLN A 146 -1.53 23.88 -5.79
CA GLN A 146 -2.49 23.28 -6.72
C GLN A 146 -3.89 23.13 -6.13
N GLU A 147 -3.97 22.79 -4.84
CA GLU A 147 -5.24 22.57 -4.14
C GLU A 147 -5.90 23.88 -3.69
N ALA A 148 -5.24 25.04 -3.85
CA ALA A 148 -5.84 26.34 -3.63
C ALA A 148 -7.07 26.48 -4.55
N PRO A 149 -8.30 26.47 -4.01
CA PRO A 149 -9.49 26.57 -4.83
C PRO A 149 -9.43 27.91 -5.55
N THR A 150 -9.61 27.87 -6.87
CA THR A 150 -9.73 29.01 -7.79
C THR A 150 -11.00 29.86 -7.50
N GLY A 151 -11.44 29.96 -6.25
CA GLY A 151 -12.62 30.69 -5.80
C GLY A 151 -12.41 31.56 -4.56
N ALA A 152 -11.21 31.63 -4.00
CA ALA A 152 -10.90 32.64 -2.98
C ALA A 152 -10.40 33.90 -3.70
N LEU A 153 -11.23 34.95 -3.71
CA LEU A 153 -10.87 36.27 -4.21
C LEU A 153 -9.53 36.71 -3.62
N THR A 154 -8.53 36.87 -4.47
CA THR A 154 -7.36 37.68 -4.14
C THR A 154 -7.82 39.12 -4.06
N VAL A 155 -8.06 39.61 -2.84
CA VAL A 155 -8.06 41.06 -2.60
C VAL A 155 -6.60 41.46 -2.57
N GLU A 156 -6.13 42.02 -3.68
CA GLU A 156 -4.85 42.71 -3.73
C GLU A 156 -4.93 43.94 -2.81
N LEU A 157 -4.51 43.77 -1.56
CA LEU A 157 -4.17 44.90 -0.70
C LEU A 157 -2.86 45.49 -1.27
N GLY A 158 -3.02 46.48 -2.14
CA GLY A 158 -1.94 47.36 -2.57
C GLY A 158 -1.19 47.87 -1.35
N ARG A 159 0.06 47.43 -1.20
CA ARG A 159 1.00 47.95 -0.21
C ARG A 159 1.73 49.13 -0.81
N ASP A 160 1.16 50.31 -0.62
CA ASP A 160 1.92 51.56 -0.61
C ASP A 160 2.05 52.00 0.85
N PHE A 161 3.10 51.54 1.54
CA PHE A 161 3.44 52.06 2.86
C PHE A 161 4.48 53.17 2.68
N ASN A 162 3.99 54.41 2.62
CA ASN A 162 4.78 55.54 3.06
C ASN A 162 4.77 55.54 4.60
N GLN A 163 5.96 55.38 5.15
CA GLN A 163 6.28 55.42 6.57
C GLN A 163 6.23 56.88 7.03
N GLU A 164 5.13 57.36 7.60
CA GLU A 164 5.03 58.57 8.44
C GLU A 164 3.55 58.85 8.77
N ASP A 165 3.03 58.21 9.83
CA ASP A 165 1.91 58.68 10.69
C ASP A 165 1.39 57.48 11.50
N ALA A 166 2.16 57.09 12.52
CA ALA A 166 1.70 56.13 13.51
C ALA A 166 0.70 56.80 14.45
N LEU A 167 -0.59 56.74 14.14
CA LEU A 167 -1.65 56.98 15.12
C LEU A 167 -1.85 55.69 15.94
N PRO A 168 -1.86 55.74 17.29
CA PRO A 168 -2.10 54.56 18.10
C PRO A 168 -3.58 54.17 18.00
N VAL A 169 -3.88 53.17 17.18
CA VAL A 169 -5.21 52.56 17.14
C VAL A 169 -5.42 51.80 18.46
N THR A 170 -6.05 52.46 19.43
CA THR A 170 -6.43 51.85 20.70
C THR A 170 -7.72 51.06 20.46
N PHE A 171 -7.61 49.75 20.26
CA PHE A 171 -8.77 48.87 20.23
C PHE A 171 -9.34 48.72 21.64
N SER A 172 -10.37 49.52 21.95
CA SER A 172 -11.19 49.34 23.15
C SER A 172 -12.23 48.23 22.89
N LEU A 173 -11.87 46.98 23.20
CA LEU A 173 -12.87 45.91 23.31
C LEU A 173 -13.67 46.10 24.59
N ALA A 174 -14.97 46.37 24.47
CA ALA A 174 -15.89 46.21 25.59
C ALA A 174 -15.87 44.73 26.06
N PRO A 175 -15.84 44.44 27.37
CA PRO A 175 -15.85 43.07 27.85
C PRO A 175 -17.17 42.40 27.46
N MET A 176 -17.10 41.45 26.53
CA MET A 176 -18.23 40.61 26.15
C MET A 176 -18.56 39.72 27.35
N ALA A 177 -19.74 39.89 27.93
CA ALA A 177 -20.22 39.07 29.03
C ALA A 177 -20.23 37.60 28.59
N VAL A 178 -19.45 36.76 29.28
CA VAL A 178 -19.47 35.31 29.11
C VAL A 178 -20.85 34.83 29.56
N PRO A 179 -21.71 34.27 28.68
CA PRO A 179 -22.90 33.60 29.15
C PRO A 179 -22.46 32.37 29.94
N ALA A 180 -22.90 32.27 31.19
CA ALA A 180 -22.66 31.11 32.04
C ALA A 180 -23.06 29.82 31.31
N PRO A 181 -22.28 28.72 31.42
CA PRO A 181 -22.63 27.46 30.79
C PRO A 181 -23.95 26.96 31.38
N ALA A 182 -24.95 26.79 30.52
CA ALA A 182 -26.18 26.09 30.87
C ALA A 182 -25.83 24.65 31.31
N PRO A 183 -26.50 24.08 32.33
CA PRO A 183 -26.27 22.69 32.70
C PRO A 183 -26.67 21.78 31.52
N SER A 184 -25.67 21.12 30.96
CA SER A 184 -25.81 20.10 29.93
C SER A 184 -26.70 18.97 30.45
N GLN A 185 -27.96 18.94 30.05
CA GLN A 185 -28.74 17.70 30.13
C GLN A 185 -28.09 16.70 29.14
N PRO A 186 -27.78 15.47 29.56
CA PRO A 186 -27.36 14.46 28.61
C PRO A 186 -28.51 14.19 27.66
N ALA A 187 -28.29 14.45 26.37
CA ALA A 187 -29.22 14.07 25.31
C ALA A 187 -29.45 12.55 25.42
N ALA A 188 -30.68 12.17 25.75
CA ALA A 188 -31.10 10.78 25.68
C ALA A 188 -31.09 10.37 24.21
N PHE A 189 -30.10 9.56 23.82
CA PHE A 189 -30.14 8.88 22.53
C PHE A 189 -31.41 8.01 22.47
N PRO A 190 -32.13 8.00 21.33
CA PRO A 190 -33.20 7.03 21.14
C PRO A 190 -32.62 5.62 21.32
N ARG A 191 -33.22 4.83 22.22
CA ARG A 191 -32.77 3.47 22.51
C ARG A 191 -32.93 2.61 21.26
N ASP A 192 -31.84 2.00 20.80
CA ASP A 192 -31.88 1.03 19.72
C ASP A 192 -32.62 -0.24 20.17
N PRO A 193 -33.72 -0.64 19.51
CA PRO A 193 -34.50 -1.82 19.89
C PRO A 193 -33.73 -3.14 19.71
N PHE A 194 -32.55 -3.10 19.09
CA PHE A 194 -31.72 -4.28 18.83
C PHE A 194 -30.73 -4.60 19.95
N PHE A 195 -30.34 -3.59 20.75
CA PHE A 195 -29.30 -3.74 21.78
C PHE A 195 -29.84 -3.89 23.20
N ASP A 196 -31.14 -3.65 23.42
CA ASP A 196 -31.78 -3.76 24.75
C ASP A 196 -32.53 -5.08 24.90
N SER A 197 -31.83 -6.21 24.71
CA SER A 197 -32.34 -7.55 25.05
C SER A 197 -31.97 -7.91 26.49
N PRO A 198 -32.94 -8.11 27.41
CA PRO A 198 -32.67 -8.50 28.79
C PRO A 198 -32.52 -10.02 28.88
N ALA A 199 -31.41 -10.57 28.40
CA ALA A 199 -31.11 -12.00 28.56
C ALA A 199 -29.62 -12.31 28.51
N ALA A 200 -28.86 -11.79 29.47
CA ALA A 200 -27.57 -12.38 29.83
C ALA A 200 -27.30 -12.12 31.31
N GLN A 201 -28.01 -12.84 32.16
CA GLN A 201 -27.60 -13.03 33.55
C GLN A 201 -26.26 -13.77 33.52
N THR A 202 -25.19 -13.08 33.92
CA THR A 202 -23.89 -13.70 34.20
C THR A 202 -24.06 -14.68 35.36
N GLN A 203 -24.12 -15.98 35.04
CA GLN A 203 -23.95 -17.02 36.05
C GLN A 203 -22.50 -16.99 36.54
N PRO A 204 -22.25 -17.04 37.86
CA PRO A 204 -20.90 -17.16 38.38
C PRO A 204 -20.33 -18.52 37.96
N VAL A 205 -19.25 -18.50 37.20
CA VAL A 205 -18.48 -19.70 36.88
C VAL A 205 -17.79 -20.15 38.17
N ASN A 206 -18.33 -21.19 38.81
CA ASN A 206 -17.63 -21.90 39.87
C ASN A 206 -16.43 -22.61 39.24
N ILE A 207 -15.22 -22.15 39.57
CA ILE A 207 -13.98 -22.79 39.12
C ILE A 207 -13.58 -23.74 40.25
N ASP A 208 -13.94 -25.02 40.13
CA ASP A 208 -13.49 -26.08 41.04
C ASP A 208 -12.02 -26.42 40.76
N PRO A 209 -11.07 -26.14 41.68
CA PRO A 209 -9.63 -26.25 41.39
C PRO A 209 -9.05 -27.67 41.54
N PHE A 210 -9.86 -28.70 41.85
CA PHE A 210 -9.35 -30.04 42.18
C PHE A 210 -10.00 -31.24 41.47
N GLY A 211 -10.80 -31.04 40.41
CA GLY A 211 -11.07 -32.08 39.39
C GLY A 211 -11.46 -33.49 39.89
N LEU A 212 -12.38 -33.60 40.85
CA LEU A 212 -12.87 -34.88 41.37
C LEU A 212 -14.40 -34.90 41.28
N PHE A 213 -14.97 -35.93 40.60
CA PHE A 213 -16.40 -36.27 40.38
C PHE A 213 -17.11 -35.51 39.22
N ASP A 214 -17.18 -35.98 37.95
CA ASP A 214 -17.92 -37.12 37.30
C ASP A 214 -19.44 -36.85 37.10
N PRO A 215 -20.24 -37.52 36.23
CA PRO A 215 -20.11 -38.01 34.83
C PRO A 215 -21.28 -37.49 33.94
N THR A 216 -21.06 -36.70 32.88
CA THR A 216 -22.01 -36.65 31.74
C THR A 216 -21.35 -36.02 30.51
N ARG A 217 -20.81 -36.87 29.63
CA ARG A 217 -20.51 -36.48 28.25
C ARG A 217 -21.83 -36.25 27.51
N VAL A 218 -22.15 -35.01 27.18
CA VAL A 218 -23.14 -34.71 26.14
C VAL A 218 -22.37 -34.26 24.90
N THR A 219 -22.30 -35.16 23.91
CA THR A 219 -21.81 -34.87 22.56
C THR A 219 -22.75 -33.87 21.86
N PRO A 220 -22.24 -32.87 21.13
CA PRO A 220 -23.12 -32.01 20.31
C PRO A 220 -23.67 -32.77 19.09
N PRO A 221 -24.91 -32.48 18.65
CA PRO A 221 -25.54 -33.13 17.49
C PRO A 221 -24.94 -32.67 16.14
N PRO A 222 -25.01 -33.51 15.09
CA PRO A 222 -24.51 -33.16 13.75
C PRO A 222 -25.40 -32.14 13.03
N ALA A 223 -24.78 -31.29 12.22
CA ALA A 223 -25.44 -30.26 11.41
C ALA A 223 -26.39 -30.86 10.34
N PRO A 224 -27.48 -30.16 9.96
CA PRO A 224 -28.46 -30.67 9.00
C PRO A 224 -27.96 -30.63 7.55
N VAL A 225 -28.17 -31.73 6.84
CA VAL A 225 -28.00 -31.89 5.38
C VAL A 225 -29.14 -31.17 4.63
N PRO A 226 -28.86 -30.46 3.52
CA PRO A 226 -29.90 -29.85 2.69
C PRO A 226 -30.69 -30.91 1.90
N GLN A 227 -32.02 -30.87 2.04
CA GLN A 227 -32.96 -31.75 1.34
C GLN A 227 -33.21 -31.25 -0.09
N VAL A 228 -33.12 -32.17 -1.06
CA VAL A 228 -33.52 -31.96 -2.46
C VAL A 228 -35.00 -32.34 -2.61
N SER A 229 -35.84 -31.41 -3.04
CA SER A 229 -37.23 -31.68 -3.41
C SER A 229 -37.33 -32.03 -4.90
N PRO A 230 -38.04 -33.12 -5.28
CA PRO A 230 -38.30 -33.42 -6.69
C PRO A 230 -39.60 -32.76 -7.15
N GLY A 231 -39.53 -31.92 -8.19
CA GLY A 231 -40.66 -31.25 -8.80
C GLY A 231 -40.58 -31.30 -10.32
N LEU A 232 -41.52 -32.03 -10.91
CA LEU A 232 -41.60 -32.47 -12.30
C LEU A 232 -41.98 -31.33 -13.27
N VAL A 233 -41.18 -31.20 -14.35
CA VAL A 233 -41.50 -30.90 -15.77
C VAL A 233 -42.71 -29.99 -16.06
N HIS A 234 -42.53 -28.92 -16.86
CA HIS A 234 -43.22 -28.70 -18.14
C HIS A 234 -42.50 -27.65 -19.02
N SER A 235 -42.43 -28.02 -20.30
CA SER A 235 -41.89 -27.38 -21.50
C SER A 235 -42.27 -25.90 -21.76
N ARG A 236 -41.36 -25.13 -22.40
CA ARG A 236 -41.43 -24.75 -23.84
C ARG A 236 -40.41 -23.65 -24.21
N THR A 237 -39.69 -23.95 -25.29
CA THR A 237 -39.34 -23.11 -26.45
C THR A 237 -38.33 -21.95 -26.38
N SER A 238 -37.29 -22.14 -27.20
CA SER A 238 -36.58 -21.18 -28.06
C SER A 238 -35.46 -20.31 -27.48
N GLY A 239 -34.26 -20.46 -28.07
CA GLY A 239 -33.29 -19.36 -28.12
C GLY A 239 -31.81 -19.72 -27.97
N GLN A 240 -31.25 -20.41 -28.97
CA GLN A 240 -29.89 -20.15 -29.48
C GLN A 240 -28.64 -20.37 -28.59
N THR A 241 -27.92 -21.45 -28.96
CA THR A 241 -26.45 -21.52 -29.18
C THR A 241 -25.49 -21.19 -28.03
N ALA A 242 -25.11 -22.21 -27.26
CA ALA A 242 -23.77 -22.32 -26.68
C ALA A 242 -23.04 -23.51 -27.34
N ARG A 243 -22.48 -23.25 -28.53
CA ARG A 243 -21.57 -24.19 -29.20
C ARG A 243 -20.27 -24.28 -28.38
N ARG A 244 -20.08 -25.43 -27.73
CA ARG A 244 -18.91 -26.31 -27.90
C ARG A 244 -17.62 -25.63 -28.40
N LEU A 245 -16.80 -25.17 -27.46
CA LEU A 245 -15.36 -24.88 -27.52
C LEU A 245 -14.88 -25.04 -26.06
N GLU A 246 -13.87 -25.77 -25.63
CA GLU A 246 -12.90 -26.66 -26.25
C GLU A 246 -12.14 -27.28 -25.07
N THR A 247 -12.15 -28.61 -24.95
CA THR A 247 -11.48 -29.38 -23.89
C THR A 247 -9.94 -29.27 -23.92
N TYR A 248 -9.38 -28.50 -24.87
CA TYR A 248 -7.94 -28.41 -25.11
C TYR A 248 -7.21 -27.31 -24.30
N GLN A 249 -7.89 -26.23 -23.90
CA GLN A 249 -7.20 -25.12 -23.22
C GLN A 249 -6.86 -25.39 -21.75
N THR A 250 -7.67 -26.20 -21.06
CA THR A 250 -7.50 -26.45 -19.62
C THR A 250 -6.23 -27.26 -19.34
N ARG A 251 -5.90 -28.22 -20.20
CA ARG A 251 -4.75 -29.12 -20.02
C ARG A 251 -3.41 -28.38 -20.11
N THR A 252 -3.24 -27.54 -21.13
CA THR A 252 -2.02 -26.73 -21.29
C THR A 252 -1.86 -25.72 -20.15
N LEU A 253 -2.96 -25.14 -19.67
CA LEU A 253 -2.93 -24.24 -18.52
C LEU A 253 -2.51 -24.96 -17.23
N VAL A 254 -3.05 -26.15 -16.96
CA VAL A 254 -2.71 -26.94 -15.76
C VAL A 254 -1.23 -27.36 -15.78
N LEU A 255 -0.75 -27.89 -16.92
CA LEU A 255 0.67 -28.25 -17.09
C LEU A 255 1.60 -27.02 -16.98
N GLY A 256 1.18 -25.87 -17.51
CA GLY A 256 1.91 -24.61 -17.37
C GLY A 256 1.99 -24.13 -15.91
N LEU A 257 0.91 -24.29 -15.15
CA LEU A 257 0.83 -23.92 -13.74
C LEU A 257 1.74 -24.80 -12.88
N ILE A 258 1.73 -26.12 -13.13
CA ILE A 258 2.59 -27.09 -12.43
C ILE A 258 4.07 -26.77 -12.68
N ARG A 259 4.47 -26.48 -13.92
CA ARG A 259 5.84 -26.04 -14.25
C ARG A 259 6.21 -24.71 -13.60
N LEU A 260 5.25 -23.78 -13.50
CA LEU A 260 5.47 -22.51 -12.81
C LEU A 260 5.74 -22.72 -11.31
N PHE A 261 5.05 -23.65 -10.67
CA PHE A 261 5.23 -23.99 -9.26
C PHE A 261 6.54 -24.74 -8.99
N GLN A 262 6.95 -25.65 -9.89
CA GLN A 262 8.27 -26.31 -9.81
C GLN A 262 9.41 -25.28 -9.95
N ARG A 263 9.31 -24.33 -10.89
CA ARG A 263 10.32 -23.27 -11.07
C ARG A 263 10.43 -22.32 -9.88
N ARG A 264 9.37 -22.19 -9.08
CA ARG A 264 9.38 -21.42 -7.83
C ARG A 264 9.78 -22.23 -6.59
N GLY A 265 10.07 -23.54 -6.74
CA GLY A 265 10.48 -24.42 -5.64
C GLY A 265 9.39 -24.66 -4.60
N ILE A 266 8.12 -24.48 -4.96
CA ILE A 266 6.98 -24.62 -4.04
C ILE A 266 6.54 -26.09 -3.91
N ILE A 267 6.79 -26.90 -4.93
CA ILE A 267 6.45 -28.33 -4.99
C ILE A 267 7.76 -29.10 -5.20
N GLY A 268 8.03 -30.09 -4.33
CA GLY A 268 9.18 -30.99 -4.47
C GLY A 268 8.95 -32.05 -5.55
N ASP A 269 10.02 -32.63 -6.09
CA ASP A 269 9.94 -33.57 -7.22
C ASP A 269 9.09 -34.81 -6.90
N ASP A 270 9.07 -35.27 -5.65
CA ASP A 270 8.24 -36.42 -5.20
C ASP A 270 6.74 -36.10 -5.24
N GLU A 271 6.36 -34.86 -4.93
CA GLU A 271 4.97 -34.40 -4.89
C GLU A 271 4.46 -34.13 -6.31
N LEU A 272 5.34 -33.65 -7.20
CA LEU A 272 5.09 -33.52 -8.63
C LEU A 272 4.80 -34.88 -9.28
N GLN A 273 5.60 -35.91 -8.98
CA GLN A 273 5.38 -37.25 -9.53
C GLN A 273 4.04 -37.84 -9.08
N ARG A 274 3.62 -37.59 -7.83
CA ARG A 274 2.30 -38.02 -7.34
C ARG A 274 1.15 -37.32 -8.07
N LEU A 275 1.25 -36.01 -8.29
CA LEU A 275 0.24 -35.25 -9.01
C LEU A 275 0.12 -35.70 -10.47
N LEU A 276 1.26 -35.92 -11.14
CA LEU A 276 1.27 -36.44 -12.51
C LEU A 276 0.67 -37.85 -12.59
N THR A 277 0.97 -38.72 -11.63
CA THR A 277 0.43 -40.08 -11.58
C THR A 277 -1.08 -40.07 -11.38
N ASN A 278 -1.61 -39.26 -10.45
CA ASN A 278 -3.05 -39.12 -10.23
C ASN A 278 -3.78 -38.55 -11.45
N LEU A 279 -3.15 -37.64 -12.19
CA LEU A 279 -3.71 -37.07 -13.43
C LEU A 279 -3.75 -38.10 -14.58
N VAL A 280 -2.82 -39.05 -14.62
CA VAL A 280 -2.85 -40.18 -15.57
C VAL A 280 -3.93 -41.19 -15.18
N GLU A 281 -4.04 -41.54 -13.90
CA GLU A 281 -5.09 -42.47 -13.41
C GLU A 281 -6.51 -41.92 -13.59
N ALA A 282 -6.70 -40.60 -13.51
CA ALA A 282 -7.97 -39.95 -13.81
C ALA A 282 -8.36 -39.97 -15.31
N GLY A 283 -7.50 -40.51 -16.19
CA GLY A 283 -7.71 -40.57 -17.63
C GLY A 283 -7.55 -39.22 -18.34
N GLU A 284 -7.09 -38.18 -17.64
CA GLU A 284 -6.89 -36.83 -18.21
C GLU A 284 -5.53 -36.66 -18.88
N LEU A 285 -4.58 -37.58 -18.66
CA LEU A 285 -3.27 -37.65 -19.33
C LEU A 285 -3.05 -39.04 -19.92
N LYS A 286 -2.47 -39.11 -21.13
CA LYS A 286 -2.06 -40.36 -21.78
C LYS A 286 -0.60 -40.63 -21.42
N ASP A 287 -0.20 -41.88 -21.20
CA ASP A 287 1.15 -42.27 -20.75
C ASP A 287 2.31 -41.69 -21.60
N ASP A 288 2.04 -41.30 -22.85
CA ASP A 288 2.98 -40.65 -23.76
C ASP A 288 3.42 -39.23 -23.35
N ASP A 289 2.76 -38.59 -22.37
CA ASP A 289 3.16 -37.27 -21.82
C ASP A 289 4.14 -37.37 -20.63
N LYS A 290 4.69 -38.56 -20.34
CA LYS A 290 5.90 -38.68 -19.53
C LYS A 290 7.10 -38.19 -20.35
N ILE A 291 7.28 -36.87 -20.36
CA ILE A 291 8.40 -36.19 -21.00
C ILE A 291 9.61 -36.29 -20.05
N GLY A 292 10.74 -36.76 -20.59
CA GLY A 292 12.05 -36.76 -19.93
C GLY A 292 12.70 -35.38 -19.81
#